data_AF-A0A1Q4DUG9-F1
#
_entry.id   AF-A0A1Q4DUG9-F1
#
_cell.length_a   1.000
_cell.length_b   1.000
_cell.length_c   1.000
_cell.angle_alpha   90.00
_cell.angle_beta   90.00
_cell.angle_gamma   90.00
#
_symmetry.space_group_name_H-M   'P 1'
#
loop_
_entity.id
_entity.type
_entity.pdbx_description
1 polymer ?
#
loop_
_entity_poly.entity_id
_entity_poly.type
_entity_poly.pdbx_seq_one_letter_code
_entity_poly.pdbx_strand_id
1 'polypeptide(L)'
;MVEAPNAAAGNVYVMNLTSQDLNLSINGLGTSGGTIPGWGQSGSNRYQPGMQAVPRTLNASDGPGKFFNGNNSLALFWIDGLFFAAVRIDGSQIPLNQDLVLVVERNKWQLVNQYAVLVASGDVSPMSMLRDALEMTEPRGG
;
A
#
# COMPACT_ATOMS: atom_id res chain seq x y z
N MET A 1 32.47 -5.44 19.34
CA MET A 1 31.41 -5.06 18.39
C MET A 1 30.13 -5.53 19.02
N VAL A 2 29.29 -4.62 19.54
CA VAL A 2 28.00 -5.01 20.11
C VAL A 2 27.08 -5.18 18.92
N GLU A 3 26.68 -6.41 18.60
CA GLU A 3 25.59 -6.64 17.66
C GLU A 3 24.37 -5.89 18.21
N ALA A 4 23.89 -4.89 17.47
CA ALA A 4 22.59 -4.31 17.75
C ALA A 4 21.56 -5.45 17.72
N PRO A 5 20.60 -5.49 18.66
CA PRO A 5 19.56 -6.51 18.62
C PRO A 5 18.93 -6.46 17.22
N ASN A 6 18.93 -7.60 16.54
CA ASN A 6 18.32 -7.77 15.23
C ASN A 6 16.82 -7.55 15.39
N ALA A 7 16.41 -6.28 15.42
CA ALA A 7 15.02 -5.89 15.55
C ALA A 7 14.33 -6.37 14.27
N ALA A 8 13.40 -7.31 14.43
CA ALA A 8 12.64 -7.87 13.32
C ALA A 8 12.07 -6.73 12.46
N ALA A 9 12.05 -6.94 11.13
CA ALA A 9 11.47 -5.96 10.23
C ALA A 9 10.00 -5.70 10.61
N GLY A 10 9.61 -4.43 10.56
CA GLY A 10 8.23 -4.03 10.83
C GLY A 10 7.29 -4.42 9.69
N ASN A 11 6.04 -4.00 9.83
CA ASN A 11 5.01 -4.18 8.82
C ASN A 11 4.50 -2.82 8.31
N VAL A 12 3.92 -2.84 7.11
CA VAL A 12 2.98 -1.81 6.69
C VAL A 12 1.57 -2.34 6.91
N TYR A 13 0.84 -1.66 7.77
CA TYR A 13 -0.57 -1.93 8.02
C TYR A 13 -1.41 -1.18 6.99
N VAL A 14 -1.92 -1.89 5.99
CA VAL A 14 -2.75 -1.30 4.93
C VAL A 14 -4.19 -1.27 5.40
N MET A 15 -4.73 -0.07 5.56
CA MET A 15 -6.09 0.18 6.00
C MET A 15 -6.98 0.53 4.80
N ASN A 16 -8.10 -0.18 4.69
CA ASN A 16 -9.15 0.12 3.72
C ASN A 16 -10.16 1.07 4.36
N LEU A 17 -10.15 2.34 3.94
CA LEU A 17 -11.13 3.33 4.43
C LEU A 17 -12.48 3.27 3.71
N THR A 18 -12.66 2.34 2.78
CA THR A 18 -13.89 2.22 1.99
C THR A 18 -14.83 1.18 2.61
N SER A 19 -16.12 1.26 2.27
CA SER A 19 -17.12 0.26 2.67
C SER A 19 -17.07 -1.03 1.84
N GLN A 20 -16.24 -1.06 0.80
CA GLN A 20 -16.11 -2.19 -0.11
C GLN A 20 -14.87 -2.99 0.22
N ASP A 21 -14.93 -4.30 0.01
CA ASP A 21 -13.76 -5.16 0.12
C ASP A 21 -12.67 -4.75 -0.88
N LEU A 22 -11.42 -4.80 -0.44
CA LEU A 22 -10.24 -4.45 -1.19
C LEU A 22 -9.35 -5.68 -1.35
N ASN A 23 -9.14 -6.14 -2.58
CA ASN A 23 -8.06 -7.09 -2.85
C ASN A 23 -6.78 -6.31 -3.17
N LEU A 24 -5.71 -6.64 -2.45
CA LEU A 24 -4.44 -5.93 -2.52
C LEU A 24 -3.35 -6.82 -3.11
N SER A 25 -2.70 -6.31 -4.16
CA SER A 25 -1.45 -6.83 -4.69
C SER A 25 -0.34 -5.78 -4.55
N ILE A 26 0.83 -6.24 -4.13
CA ILE A 26 2.01 -5.40 -3.95
C ILE A 26 3.13 -5.97 -4.81
N ASN A 27 3.72 -5.10 -5.62
CA ASN A 27 4.82 -5.42 -6.52
C ASN A 27 4.50 -6.63 -7.43
N GLY A 28 3.23 -6.75 -7.85
CA GLY A 28 2.75 -7.77 -8.78
C GLY A 28 2.25 -9.07 -8.14
N LEU A 29 2.34 -9.25 -6.81
CA LEU A 29 1.83 -10.44 -6.13
C LEU A 29 0.75 -10.08 -5.10
N GLY A 30 -0.34 -10.87 -5.09
CA GLY A 30 -1.37 -10.80 -4.07
C GLY A 30 -0.78 -10.99 -2.66
N THR A 31 -1.25 -10.18 -1.73
CA THR A 31 -0.76 -10.23 -0.35
C THR A 31 -1.35 -11.42 0.42
N SER A 32 -0.60 -12.00 1.35
CA SER A 32 -0.96 -13.27 2.01
C SER A 32 -2.21 -13.21 2.91
N GLY A 33 -2.63 -12.01 3.33
CA GLY A 33 -3.85 -11.81 4.10
C GLY A 33 -5.14 -11.80 3.26
N GLY A 34 -5.03 -11.89 1.93
CA GLY A 34 -6.16 -11.99 1.02
C GLY A 34 -6.91 -10.67 0.83
N THR A 35 -8.21 -10.69 1.09
CA THR A 35 -9.11 -9.55 0.90
C THR A 35 -9.19 -8.74 2.19
N ILE A 36 -8.90 -7.44 2.11
CA ILE A 36 -9.08 -6.49 3.21
C ILE A 36 -10.55 -6.12 3.24
N PRO A 37 -11.30 -6.46 4.31
CA PRO A 37 -12.72 -6.19 4.34
C PRO A 37 -13.01 -4.69 4.27
N GLY A 38 -14.15 -4.32 3.70
CA GLY A 38 -14.70 -2.99 3.85
C GLY A 38 -15.07 -2.68 5.31
N TRP A 39 -15.50 -1.45 5.56
CA TRP A 39 -15.98 -1.06 6.88
C TRP A 39 -17.14 -1.93 7.35
N GLY A 40 -16.96 -2.59 8.50
CA GLY A 40 -18.03 -3.26 9.21
C GLY A 40 -18.74 -2.30 10.15
N GLN A 41 -20.06 -2.20 10.06
CA GLN A 41 -20.88 -1.57 11.10
C GLN A 41 -21.50 -2.67 11.96
N SER A 42 -20.79 -3.13 13.00
CA SER A 42 -21.38 -4.07 13.95
C SER A 42 -21.01 -3.73 15.40
N GLY A 43 -21.96 -3.94 16.31
CA GLY A 43 -21.79 -3.65 17.73
C GLY A 43 -21.67 -2.16 18.08
N SER A 44 -21.05 -1.87 19.22
CA SER A 44 -20.83 -0.51 19.74
C SER A 44 -19.72 0.26 18.99
N ASN A 45 -18.90 -0.42 18.20
CA ASN A 45 -17.79 0.18 17.44
C ASN A 45 -18.17 0.29 15.96
N ARG A 46 -18.83 1.40 15.60
CA ARG A 46 -19.42 1.59 14.27
C ARG A 46 -18.42 1.88 13.14
N TYR A 47 -17.14 2.10 13.46
CA TYR A 47 -16.13 2.58 12.50
C TYR A 47 -14.77 1.91 12.75
N GLN A 48 -14.65 0.65 12.34
CA GLN A 48 -13.36 -0.06 12.33
C GLN A 48 -12.98 -0.36 10.88
N PRO A 49 -11.95 0.32 10.32
CA PRO A 49 -11.49 -0.01 8.98
C PRO A 49 -10.92 -1.43 8.96
N GLY A 50 -11.19 -2.15 7.89
CA GLY A 50 -10.47 -3.39 7.60
C GLY A 50 -8.99 -3.08 7.40
N MET A 51 -8.13 -3.96 7.92
CA MET A 51 -6.70 -3.76 7.88
C MET A 51 -5.99 -5.09 7.65
N GLN A 52 -4.87 -5.02 6.94
CA GLN A 52 -3.98 -6.14 6.76
C GLN A 52 -2.53 -5.72 7.00
N ALA A 53 -1.80 -6.53 7.77
CA ALA A 53 -0.36 -6.38 7.92
C ALA A 53 0.35 -6.97 6.69
N VAL A 54 1.25 -6.18 6.10
CA VAL A 54 2.12 -6.62 5.02
C VAL A 54 3.57 -6.46 5.49
N PRO A 55 4.42 -7.50 5.39
CA PRO A 55 5.81 -7.43 5.81
C PRO A 55 6.62 -6.36 5.08
N ARG A 56 7.54 -5.72 5.81
CA ARG A 56 8.62 -4.91 5.22
C ARG A 56 9.86 -5.78 4.98
N THR A 57 10.59 -5.46 3.92
CA THR A 57 11.89 -6.04 3.59
C THR A 57 12.90 -4.95 3.25
N LEU A 58 14.18 -5.31 3.24
CA LEU A 58 15.23 -4.35 2.90
C LEU A 58 15.21 -4.05 1.40
N ASN A 59 15.07 -5.09 0.57
CA ASN A 59 15.28 -4.99 -0.87
C ASN A 59 14.11 -5.59 -1.67
N ALA A 60 13.98 -5.11 -2.91
CA ALA A 60 13.02 -5.67 -3.88
C ALA A 60 13.33 -7.13 -4.27
N SER A 61 14.60 -7.56 -4.14
CA SER A 61 15.03 -8.94 -4.40
C SER A 61 14.44 -9.96 -3.44
N ASP A 62 13.87 -9.53 -2.31
CA ASP A 62 13.27 -10.40 -1.28
C ASP A 62 11.87 -10.92 -1.67
N GLY A 63 11.45 -10.62 -2.91
CA GLY A 63 10.24 -11.11 -3.56
C GLY A 63 9.06 -10.13 -3.51
N PRO A 64 8.06 -10.32 -4.39
CA PRO A 64 6.85 -9.50 -4.41
C PRO A 64 5.91 -9.83 -3.24
N GLY A 65 4.83 -9.04 -3.08
CA GLY A 65 3.86 -9.20 -1.99
C GLY A 65 4.30 -8.57 -0.65
N LYS A 66 5.38 -7.77 -0.67
CA LYS A 66 5.98 -7.12 0.50
C LYS A 66 6.38 -5.68 0.16
N PHE A 67 6.50 -4.84 1.17
CA PHE A 67 7.03 -3.48 1.02
C PHE A 67 8.53 -3.45 1.20
N PHE A 68 9.27 -2.82 0.30
CA PHE A 68 10.71 -2.59 0.46
C PHE A 68 11.05 -1.10 0.51
N ASN A 69 12.26 -0.78 0.95
CA ASN A 69 12.79 0.59 0.92
C ASN A 69 13.01 1.02 -0.53
N GLY A 70 12.18 1.91 -1.05
CA GLY A 70 12.13 2.29 -2.45
C GLY A 70 10.71 2.59 -2.91
N ASN A 71 10.44 2.42 -4.20
CA ASN A 71 9.12 2.63 -4.78
C ASN A 71 8.37 1.30 -4.91
N ASN A 72 7.19 1.21 -4.29
CA ASN A 72 6.36 0.02 -4.27
C ASN A 72 5.11 0.25 -5.12
N SER A 73 4.84 -0.66 -6.05
CA SER A 73 3.63 -0.60 -6.88
C SER A 73 2.49 -1.34 -6.20
N LEU A 74 1.34 -0.69 -6.06
CA LEU A 74 0.12 -1.27 -5.52
C LEU A 74 -0.91 -1.41 -6.62
N ALA A 75 -1.54 -2.58 -6.67
CA ALA A 75 -2.76 -2.82 -7.42
C ALA A 75 -3.90 -3.06 -6.43
N LEU A 76 -4.92 -2.20 -6.52
CA LEU A 76 -6.05 -2.11 -5.61
C LEU A 76 -7.31 -2.50 -6.40
N PHE A 77 -7.93 -3.61 -6.03
CA PHE A 77 -9.15 -4.08 -6.68
C PHE A 77 -10.33 -3.90 -5.75
N TRP A 78 -11.20 -2.97 -6.12
CA TRP A 78 -12.54 -2.82 -5.54
C TRP A 78 -13.58 -3.36 -6.51
N ILE A 79 -14.85 -3.40 -6.08
CA ILE A 79 -15.95 -3.95 -6.91
C ILE A 79 -16.15 -3.19 -8.23
N ASP A 80 -15.77 -1.91 -8.26
CA ASP A 80 -15.97 -1.02 -9.40
C ASP A 80 -14.74 -0.91 -10.32
N GLY A 81 -13.64 -1.58 -9.98
CA GLY A 81 -12.52 -1.72 -10.90
C GLY A 81 -11.15 -1.84 -10.25
N LEU A 82 -10.15 -1.75 -11.12
CA LEU A 82 -8.74 -1.83 -10.78
C LEU A 82 -8.12 -0.42 -10.72
N PHE A 83 -7.46 -0.15 -9.61
CA PHE A 83 -6.78 1.10 -9.30
C PHE A 83 -5.32 0.85 -8.97
N PHE A 84 -4.49 1.86 -9.17
CA PHE A 84 -3.06 1.80 -8.98
C PHE A 84 -2.57 2.93 -8.09
N ALA A 85 -1.53 2.64 -7.31
CA ALA A 85 -0.80 3.61 -6.52
C ALA A 85 0.69 3.24 -6.49
N ALA A 86 1.54 4.25 -6.36
CA ALA A 86 2.98 4.07 -6.15
C ALA A 86 3.35 4.64 -4.77
N VAL A 87 3.81 3.78 -3.86
CA VAL A 87 4.13 4.13 -2.47
C VAL A 87 5.65 4.10 -2.28
N ARG A 88 6.24 5.27 -2.01
CA ARG A 88 7.66 5.40 -1.73
C ARG A 88 7.93 5.30 -0.22
N ILE A 89 8.87 4.43 0.16
CA ILE A 89 9.37 4.29 1.53
C ILE A 89 10.87 4.61 1.52
N ASP A 90 11.28 5.64 2.25
CA ASP A 90 12.69 5.99 2.40
C ASP A 90 13.25 5.35 3.68
N GLY A 91 14.03 4.28 3.51
CA GLY A 91 14.67 3.58 4.62
C GLY A 91 15.72 4.41 5.38
N SER A 92 16.23 5.50 4.80
CA SER A 92 17.14 6.42 5.49
C SER A 92 16.42 7.31 6.51
N GLN A 93 15.12 7.54 6.30
CA GLN A 93 14.26 8.33 7.19
C GLN A 93 13.41 7.45 8.10
N ILE A 94 13.12 6.22 7.67
CA ILE A 94 12.25 5.28 8.38
C ILE A 94 13.00 3.95 8.59
N PRO A 95 13.48 3.70 9.81
CA PRO A 95 14.09 2.42 10.16
C PRO A 95 13.24 1.21 9.75
N LEU A 96 13.88 0.13 9.30
CA LEU A 96 13.19 -1.06 8.78
C LEU A 96 12.35 -1.77 9.86
N ASN A 97 12.75 -1.69 11.12
CA ASN A 97 12.06 -2.27 12.27
C ASN A 97 10.85 -1.44 12.74
N GLN A 98 10.55 -0.32 12.07
CA GLN A 98 9.40 0.52 12.41
C GLN A 98 8.15 0.05 11.67
N ASP A 99 7.02 0.01 12.37
CA ASP A 99 5.73 -0.18 11.74
C ASP A 99 5.23 1.11 11.08
N LEU A 100 4.56 0.95 9.94
CA LEU A 100 3.93 2.01 9.19
C LEU A 100 2.45 1.72 9.01
N VAL A 101 1.66 2.77 8.83
CA VAL A 101 0.25 2.65 8.46
C VAL A 101 0.05 3.28 7.11
N LEU A 102 -0.48 2.51 6.17
CA LEU A 102 -0.89 3.00 4.85
C LEU A 102 -2.40 3.11 4.83
N VAL A 103 -2.89 4.35 4.78
CA VAL A 103 -4.29 4.67 4.65
C VAL A 103 -4.61 4.79 3.16
N VAL A 104 -5.50 3.92 2.67
CA VAL A 104 -5.93 3.93 1.27
C VAL A 104 -7.36 4.47 1.18
N GLU A 105 -7.50 5.59 0.49
CA GLU A 105 -8.76 6.18 0.07
C GLU A 105 -8.96 5.95 -1.44
N ARG A 106 -10.12 6.37 -1.95
CA ARG A 106 -10.47 6.16 -3.37
C ARG A 106 -9.57 6.88 -4.37
N ASN A 107 -9.08 8.07 -4.02
CA ASN A 107 -8.29 8.91 -4.91
C ASN A 107 -6.92 9.27 -4.35
N LYS A 108 -6.65 8.92 -3.08
CA LYS A 108 -5.45 9.31 -2.35
C LYS A 108 -4.98 8.16 -1.48
N TRP A 109 -3.70 8.15 -1.19
CA TRP A 109 -3.13 7.35 -0.13
C TRP A 109 -2.24 8.21 0.76
N GLN A 110 -2.14 7.82 2.02
CA GLN A 110 -1.27 8.45 3.01
C GLN A 110 -0.50 7.38 3.76
N LEU A 111 0.81 7.54 3.86
CA LEU A 111 1.70 6.71 4.65
C LEU A 111 2.07 7.50 5.90
N VAL A 112 1.76 6.95 7.06
CA VAL A 112 2.12 7.53 8.36
C VAL A 112 2.99 6.56 9.14
N ASN A 113 3.82 7.09 10.03
CA ASN A 113 4.62 6.27 10.93
C ASN A 113 3.83 5.86 12.18
N GLN A 114 4.43 5.05 13.05
CA GLN A 114 3.82 4.60 14.31
C GLN A 114 3.37 5.73 15.28
N TYR A 115 3.82 6.97 15.04
CA TYR A 115 3.44 8.16 15.80
C TYR A 115 2.40 9.02 15.07
N ALA A 116 1.77 8.49 14.01
CA ALA A 116 0.82 9.18 13.16
C ALA A 116 1.38 10.43 12.45
N VAL A 117 2.71 10.52 12.30
CA VAL A 117 3.34 11.58 11.50
C VAL A 117 3.29 11.17 10.04
N LEU A 118 2.79 12.06 9.18
CA LEU A 118 2.77 11.86 7.72
C LEU A 118 4.20 11.74 7.20
N VAL A 119 4.45 10.63 6.50
CA VAL A 119 5.73 10.32 5.84
C VAL A 119 5.64 10.67 4.36
N ALA A 120 4.59 10.19 3.71
CA ALA A 120 4.39 10.34 2.28
C ALA A 120 2.91 10.27 1.94
N SER A 121 2.54 10.81 0.79
CA SER A 121 1.18 10.73 0.25
C SER A 121 1.22 10.77 -1.26
N GLY A 122 0.16 10.30 -1.90
CA GLY A 122 0.05 10.36 -3.35
C GLY A 122 -1.35 10.03 -3.83
N ASP A 123 -1.48 9.91 -5.15
CA ASP A 123 -2.73 9.60 -5.81
C ASP A 123 -2.99 8.10 -5.91
N VAL A 124 -4.26 7.76 -5.86
CA VAL A 124 -4.80 6.47 -6.31
C VAL A 124 -5.52 6.76 -7.62
N SER A 125 -5.13 6.07 -8.69
CA SER A 125 -5.66 6.33 -10.04
C SER A 125 -6.29 5.07 -10.62
N PRO A 126 -7.46 5.19 -11.29
CA PRO A 126 -8.02 4.05 -12.02
C PRO A 126 -7.08 3.65 -13.17
N MET A 127 -7.01 2.36 -13.45
CA MET A 127 -6.15 1.85 -14.54
C MET A 127 -6.53 2.40 -15.91
N SER A 128 -7.81 2.73 -16.11
CA SER A 128 -8.29 3.34 -17.35
C SER A 128 -7.56 4.64 -17.67
N MET A 129 -7.29 5.48 -16.66
CA MET A 129 -6.55 6.73 -16.88
C MET A 129 -5.10 6.49 -17.30
N LEU A 130 -4.46 5.42 -16.82
CA LEU A 130 -3.11 5.06 -17.25
C LEU A 130 -3.11 4.60 -18.70
N ARG A 131 -4.10 3.79 -19.10
CA ARG A 131 -4.26 3.36 -20.49
C ARG A 131 -4.46 4.55 -21.43
N ASP A 132 -5.38 5.45 -21.08
CA ASP A 132 -5.68 6.63 -21.90
C ASP A 132 -4.45 7.54 -22.03
N ALA A 133 -3.67 7.71 -20.95
CA ALA A 133 -2.44 8.48 -20.98
C ALA A 133 -1.36 7.84 -21.89
N LEU A 134 -1.23 6.52 -21.87
CA LEU A 134 -0.28 5.80 -22.72
C LEU A 134 -0.67 5.83 -24.20
N GLU A 135 -1.96 5.66 -24.52
CA GLU A 135 -2.49 5.77 -25.89
C GLU A 135 -2.36 7.19 -26.46
N MET A 136 -2.39 8.23 -25.61
CA MET A 136 -2.13 9.62 -26.03
C MET A 136 -0.64 9.93 -26.30
N THR A 137 0.28 9.13 -25.75
CA THR A 137 1.73 9.29 -25.95
C THR A 137 2.30 8.51 -27.12
N GLU A 138 1.55 7.57 -27.72
CA GLU A 138 1.95 6.97 -28.98
C GLU A 138 1.71 7.96 -30.13
N PRO A 139 2.74 8.34 -30.92
CA PRO A 139 2.50 9.11 -32.12
C PRO A 139 1.66 8.24 -33.04
N ARG A 140 0.46 8.71 -33.40
CA ARG A 140 -0.34 8.10 -34.46
C ARG A 140 0.52 8.05 -35.72
N GLY A 141 1.15 6.90 -35.97
CA GLY A 141 1.88 6.63 -37.20
C GLY A 141 0.91 6.80 -38.37
N GLY A 142 1.29 7.66 -39.31
CA GLY A 142 0.61 7.84 -40.59
C GLY A 142 0.87 6.70 -41.57
#